data_AF-A0A1J3IRG4-F1
#
_entry.id   AF-A0A1J3IRG4-F1
#
_cell.length_a   1.000
_cell.length_b   1.000
_cell.length_c   1.000
_cell.angle_alpha   90.00
_cell.angle_beta   90.00
_cell.angle_gamma   90.00
#
_symmetry.space_group_name_H-M   'P 1'
#
loop_
_entity.id
_entity.type
_entity.pdbx_description
1 polymer ?
#
loop_
_entity_poly.entity_id
_entity_poly.type
_entity_poly.pdbx_seq_one_letter_code
_entity_poly.pdbx_strand_id
1 'polypeptide(L)'
;YADALAANHSLVHSAAAQAGKYGENLYWGWGSPTLTYSLGKASDSWYNEIAYYDYTTGKSTTSGKVVGHFTAMIWKGVTSVGFG
;
A
#
# COMPACT_ATOMS: atom_id res chain seq x y z
N TYR A 1 3.14 -11.70 8.85
CA TYR A 1 4.25 -10.75 8.60
C TYR A 1 3.83 -9.33 8.91
N ALA A 2 2.63 -8.90 8.50
CA ALA A 2 2.06 -7.62 8.91
C ALA A 2 2.05 -7.43 10.45
N ASP A 3 1.66 -8.44 11.23
CA ASP A 3 1.80 -8.43 12.70
C ASP A 3 3.23 -8.15 13.20
N ALA A 4 4.25 -8.65 12.50
CA ALA A 4 5.65 -8.47 12.87
C ALA A 4 6.17 -7.06 12.54
N LEU A 5 5.66 -6.41 11.49
CA LEU A 5 5.98 -5.01 11.18
C LEU A 5 5.30 -4.04 12.15
N ALA A 6 4.05 -4.32 12.51
CA ALA A 6 3.30 -3.56 13.52
C ALA A 6 4.01 -3.63 14.89
N ALA A 7 4.54 -4.80 15.26
CA ALA A 7 5.28 -4.99 16.51
C ALA A 7 6.67 -4.34 16.51
N ASN A 8 7.34 -4.22 15.35
CA ASN A 8 8.73 -3.75 15.25
C ASN A 8 8.88 -2.27 14.85
N HIS A 9 7.79 -1.51 14.71
CA HIS A 9 7.80 -0.10 14.28
C HIS A 9 8.58 0.16 12.97
N SER A 10 8.67 -0.85 12.11
CA SER A 10 9.45 -0.77 10.87
C SER A 10 8.49 -0.84 9.70
N LEU A 11 8.36 0.26 8.96
CA LEU A 11 7.55 0.31 7.73
C LEU A 11 8.43 -0.08 6.54
N VAL A 12 8.88 -1.33 6.51
CA VAL A 12 9.73 -1.87 5.44
C VAL A 12 9.05 -3.03 4.77
N HIS A 13 9.22 -3.12 3.46
CA HIS A 13 8.69 -4.26 2.71
C HIS A 13 9.33 -5.57 3.15
N SER A 14 8.55 -6.66 3.11
CA SER A 14 9.08 -8.00 3.40
C SER A 14 10.24 -8.37 2.48
N ALA A 15 11.20 -9.15 2.98
CA ALA A 15 12.28 -9.69 2.15
C ALA A 15 11.74 -10.52 0.96
N ALA A 16 10.58 -11.15 1.11
CA ALA A 16 9.91 -11.89 0.04
C ALA A 16 9.27 -10.95 -1.01
N ALA A 17 8.69 -9.82 -0.61
CA ALA A 17 8.24 -8.78 -1.54
C ALA A 17 9.43 -8.15 -2.29
N GLN A 18 10.53 -7.87 -1.58
CA GLN A 18 11.76 -7.37 -2.18
C GLN A 18 12.40 -8.37 -3.16
N ALA A 19 12.27 -9.66 -2.89
CA ALA A 19 12.69 -10.73 -3.79
C ALA A 19 11.70 -11.00 -4.95
N GLY A 20 10.62 -10.22 -5.06
CA GLY A 20 9.64 -10.30 -6.15
C GLY A 20 8.70 -11.51 -6.07
N LYS A 21 8.58 -12.17 -4.92
CA LYS A 21 7.67 -13.33 -4.77
C LYS A 21 6.19 -12.93 -4.79
N TYR A 22 5.87 -11.71 -4.34
CA TYR A 22 4.54 -11.12 -4.36
C TYR A 22 4.64 -9.59 -4.29
N GLY A 23 3.59 -8.88 -4.70
CA GLY A 23 3.43 -7.45 -4.45
C GLY A 23 2.94 -7.19 -3.01
N GLU A 24 3.32 -6.05 -2.43
CA GLU A 24 2.96 -5.72 -1.06
C GLU A 24 2.67 -4.22 -0.93
N ASN A 25 1.56 -3.88 -0.28
CA ASN A 25 1.25 -2.52 0.12
C ASN A 25 1.31 -2.43 1.64
N LEU A 26 1.91 -1.34 2.15
CA LEU A 26 1.99 -1.06 3.57
C LEU A 26 1.24 0.24 3.87
N TYR A 27 0.65 0.32 5.05
CA TYR A 27 0.00 1.52 5.53
C TYR A 27 0.38 1.76 6.99
N TRP A 28 0.72 3.01 7.29
CA TRP A 28 0.94 3.47 8.66
C TRP A 28 0.12 4.73 8.90
N GLY A 29 -0.54 4.79 10.04
CA GLY A 29 -1.27 5.97 10.50
C GLY A 29 -0.89 6.30 11.93
N TRP A 30 -0.89 7.59 12.25
CA TRP A 30 -0.82 8.06 13.64
C TRP A 30 -2.24 8.34 14.16
N GLY A 31 -2.52 7.97 15.40
CA GLY A 31 -3.82 8.15 16.04
C GLY A 31 -3.71 8.25 17.56
N SER A 32 -4.77 8.71 18.22
CA SER A 32 -4.90 8.61 19.67
C SER A 32 -5.28 7.17 20.08
N PRO A 33 -5.03 6.73 21.32
CA PRO A 33 -5.45 5.40 21.79
C PRO A 33 -6.98 5.18 21.74
N THR A 34 -7.77 6.24 21.59
CA THR A 34 -9.23 6.18 21.40
C THR A 34 -9.64 6.10 19.94
N LEU A 35 -8.68 6.20 19.00
CA LEU A 35 -8.96 6.20 17.58
C LEU A 35 -9.30 4.76 17.16
N THR A 36 -10.58 4.51 16.88
CA THR A 36 -10.97 3.27 16.23
C THR A 36 -10.52 3.35 14.79
N TYR A 37 -9.56 2.51 14.41
CA TYR A 37 -9.12 2.41 13.03
C TYR A 37 -10.31 1.92 12.17
N SER A 38 -10.82 2.77 11.27
CA SER A 38 -11.89 2.32 10.38
C SER A 38 -11.27 1.42 9.31
N LEU A 39 -11.77 0.19 9.22
CA LEU A 39 -11.49 -0.70 8.10
C LEU A 39 -11.74 0.09 6.80
N GLY A 40 -10.73 0.15 5.93
CA GLY A 40 -10.79 0.88 4.66
C GLY A 40 -9.87 2.11 4.55
N LYS A 41 -9.38 2.71 5.64
CA LYS A 41 -8.47 3.88 5.56
C LYS A 41 -7.20 3.61 4.74
N ALA A 42 -6.61 2.43 4.90
CA ALA A 42 -5.48 1.99 4.10
C ALA A 42 -5.84 1.89 2.62
N SER A 43 -6.93 1.19 2.30
CA SER A 43 -7.42 1.01 0.93
C SER A 43 -7.76 2.33 0.26
N ASP A 44 -8.44 3.24 0.97
CA ASP A 44 -8.75 4.58 0.47
C ASP A 44 -7.47 5.37 0.20
N SER A 45 -6.51 5.32 1.12
CA SER A 45 -5.23 6.03 0.96
C SER A 45 -4.46 5.53 -0.26
N TRP A 46 -4.38 4.21 -0.47
CA TRP A 46 -3.74 3.62 -1.63
C TRP A 46 -4.50 3.95 -2.91
N TYR A 47 -5.83 3.87 -2.91
CA TYR A 47 -6.64 4.13 -4.10
C TYR A 47 -6.59 5.60 -4.53
N ASN A 48 -6.51 6.53 -3.57
CA ASN A 48 -6.44 7.97 -3.85
C ASN A 48 -5.20 8.39 -4.65
N GLU A 49 -4.18 7.54 -4.77
CA GLU A 49 -3.06 7.78 -5.69
C GLU A 49 -3.50 7.83 -7.17
N ILE A 50 -4.70 7.33 -7.50
CA ILE A 50 -5.33 7.49 -8.82
C ILE A 50 -5.34 8.94 -9.32
N ALA A 51 -5.43 9.92 -8.40
CA ALA A 51 -5.40 11.34 -8.74
C ALA A 51 -4.08 11.79 -9.38
N TYR A 52 -3.01 11.03 -9.16
CA TYR A 52 -1.67 11.31 -9.68
C TYR A 52 -1.22 10.28 -10.73
N TYR A 53 -2.06 9.31 -11.09
CA TYR A 53 -1.68 8.24 -12.01
C TYR A 53 -1.95 8.60 -13.48
N ASP A 54 -0.91 8.48 -14.31
CA ASP A 54 -1.02 8.59 -15.76
C ASP A 54 -1.24 7.20 -16.39
N TYR A 55 -2.44 6.94 -16.90
CA TYR A 55 -2.80 5.68 -17.57
C TYR A 55 -2.02 5.41 -18.87
N THR A 56 -1.47 6.44 -19.49
CA THR A 56 -0.70 6.34 -20.74
C THR A 56 0.73 5.92 -20.49
N THR A 57 1.36 6.48 -19.45
CA THR A 57 2.78 6.23 -19.15
C THR A 57 3.01 5.27 -17.98
N GLY A 58 1.97 4.99 -17.19
CA GLY A 58 2.04 4.19 -15.97
C GLY A 58 2.81 4.87 -14.84
N LYS A 59 3.06 6.18 -14.93
CA LYS A 59 3.89 6.95 -13.99
C LYS A 59 3.07 7.97 -13.22
N SER A 60 3.69 8.53 -12.17
CA SER A 60 3.12 9.67 -11.46
C SER A 60 3.18 10.94 -12.32
N THR A 61 2.07 11.66 -12.40
CA THR A 61 1.97 12.98 -13.04
C THR A 61 2.58 14.09 -12.18
N THR A 62 2.83 13.83 -10.89
CA THR A 62 3.25 14.83 -9.91
C THR A 62 4.53 14.39 -9.21
N SER A 63 5.56 15.25 -9.26
CA SER A 63 6.83 14.99 -8.58
C SER A 63 6.64 14.78 -7.08
N GLY A 64 7.27 13.73 -6.53
CA GLY A 64 7.15 13.37 -5.11
C GLY A 64 5.85 12.64 -4.74
N LYS A 65 4.95 12.37 -5.68
CA LYS A 65 3.77 11.51 -5.45
C LYS A 65 4.07 10.08 -5.88
N VAL A 66 3.66 9.13 -5.04
CA VAL A 66 3.70 7.69 -5.30
C VAL A 66 2.38 7.25 -5.94
N VAL A 67 2.48 6.26 -6.84
CA VAL A 67 1.34 5.61 -7.50
C VAL A 67 1.43 4.08 -7.44
N GLY A 68 2.45 3.56 -6.74
CA GLY A 68 2.74 2.13 -6.67
C GLY A 68 1.66 1.36 -5.94
N HIS A 69 1.11 1.92 -4.86
CA HIS A 69 0.08 1.24 -4.09
C HIS A 69 -1.20 1.09 -4.91
N PHE A 70 -1.61 2.14 -5.61
CA PHE A 70 -2.76 2.07 -6.52
C PHE A 70 -2.56 1.04 -7.63
N THR A 71 -1.40 1.05 -8.30
CA THR A 71 -1.15 0.08 -9.38
C THR A 71 -1.20 -1.36 -8.92
N ALA A 72 -0.75 -1.66 -7.68
CA ALA A 72 -0.87 -3.00 -7.09
C ALA A 72 -2.34 -3.40 -6.84
N MET A 73 -3.21 -2.45 -6.48
CA MET A 73 -4.64 -2.71 -6.25
C MET A 73 -5.40 -3.06 -7.54
N ILE A 74 -5.06 -2.42 -8.64
CA ILE A 74 -5.76 -2.61 -9.93
C ILE A 74 -5.03 -3.57 -10.87
N TRP A 75 -3.99 -4.26 -10.39
CA TRP A 75 -3.17 -5.12 -11.24
C TRP A 75 -3.97 -6.34 -11.70
N LYS A 76 -4.31 -6.39 -12.99
CA LYS A 76 -5.13 -7.46 -13.59
C LYS A 76 -4.58 -8.87 -13.34
N GLY A 77 -3.26 -9.01 -13.18
CA GLY A 77 -2.61 -10.29 -12.93
C GLY A 77 -2.73 -10.80 -11.48
N VAL A 78 -3.19 -9.97 -10.54
CA VAL A 78 -3.39 -10.39 -9.14
C VAL A 78 -4.66 -11.22 -9.05
N THR A 79 -4.52 -12.46 -8.61
CA THR A 79 -5.63 -13.42 -8.47
C THR A 79 -5.96 -13.73 -7.00
N SER A 80 -5.15 -13.27 -6.06
CA SER A 80 -5.31 -13.53 -4.63
C SER A 80 -4.68 -12.40 -3.82
N VAL A 81 -5.30 -12.05 -2.70
CA VAL A 81 -4.85 -10.97 -1.81
C VAL A 81 -4.98 -11.43 -0.35
N GLY A 82 -4.01 -11.05 0.48
CA GLY A 82 -4.04 -11.31 1.93
C GLY A 82 -3.84 -10.01 2.70
N PHE A 83 -4.44 -9.93 3.89
CA PHE A 83 -4.39 -8.75 4.76
C PHE A 83 -4.04 -9.19 6.18
N GLY A 84 -3.40 -8.31 6.95
CA GLY A 84 -3.08 -8.50 8.37
C GLY A 84 -2.41 -7.28 8.95
#